data_AF-A0A7W5AMX7-F1
#
_entry.id   AF-A0A7W5AMX7-F1
#
_cell.length_a   1.000
_cell.length_b   1.000
_cell.length_c   1.000
_cell.angle_alpha   90.00
_cell.angle_beta   90.00
_cell.angle_gamma   90.00
#
_symmetry.space_group_name_H-M   'P 1'
#
loop_
_entity.id
_entity.type
_entity.pdbx_description
1 polymer ?
#
loop_
_entity_poly.entity_id
_entity_poly.type
_entity_poly.pdbx_seq_one_letter_code
_entity_poly.pdbx_strand_id
1 'polypeptide(L)' 'MTVHRGTSRRYALNRLERDAPELYQQVVQKKMTAHAAMVQAGFRPPTFTVRADSAEQVAETLKRRLPPEMVAELAAKLA' A
#
# COMPACT_ATOMS: atom_id res chain seq x y z
N MET A 1 25.75 6.95 -9.78
CA MET A 1 24.68 7.76 -9.14
C MET A 1 23.43 7.70 -10.02
N THR A 2 22.46 6.84 -9.71
CA THR A 2 21.23 6.66 -10.53
C THR A 2 20.12 7.58 -10.03
N VAL A 3 19.84 8.65 -10.78
CA VAL A 3 18.76 9.63 -10.55
C VAL A 3 17.45 9.17 -11.20
N HIS A 4 16.78 8.17 -10.62
CA HIS A 4 15.41 7.81 -10.99
C HIS A 4 14.42 8.20 -9.89
N ARG A 5 14.10 9.50 -9.70
CA ARG A 5 13.15 9.92 -8.63
C ARG A 5 12.15 11.04 -8.96
N GLY A 6 12.11 11.56 -10.18
CA GLY A 6 11.38 12.81 -10.47
C GLY A 6 9.86 12.69 -10.58
N THR A 7 9.37 11.89 -11.53
CA THR A 7 7.96 11.97 -11.97
C THR A 7 6.99 11.35 -10.98
N SER A 8 7.25 10.14 -10.50
CA SER A 8 6.33 9.43 -9.59
C SER A 8 6.22 10.10 -8.23
N ARG A 9 7.32 10.66 -7.69
CA ARG A 9 7.31 11.38 -6.42
C ARG A 9 6.61 12.72 -6.54
N ARG A 10 6.92 13.50 -7.58
CA ARG A 10 6.29 14.81 -7.80
C ARG A 10 4.80 14.67 -8.09
N TYR A 11 4.41 13.66 -8.87
CA TYR A 11 3.02 13.31 -9.10
C TYR A 11 2.28 12.93 -7.80
N ALA A 12 2.88 12.07 -6.96
CA ALA A 12 2.28 11.69 -5.68
C ALA A 12 2.06 12.89 -4.76
N LEU A 13 3.03 13.80 -4.67
CA LEU A 13 2.92 15.01 -3.86
C LEU A 13 1.83 15.95 -4.38
N ASN A 14 1.79 16.22 -5.69
CA ASN A 14 0.73 17.04 -6.29
C ASN A 14 -0.67 16.47 -6.08
N ARG A 15 -0.81 15.13 -6.15
CA ARG A 15 -2.11 14.48 -5.94
C ARG A 15 -2.51 14.49 -4.48
N LEU A 16 -1.57 14.23 -3.56
CA LEU A 16 -1.82 14.36 -2.12
C LEU A 16 -2.19 15.79 -1.74
N GLU A 17 -1.54 16.80 -2.30
CA GLU A 17 -1.87 18.21 -2.01
C GLU A 17 -3.32 18.57 -2.41
N ARG A 18 -3.81 18.03 -3.53
CA ARG A 18 -5.16 18.32 -4.05
C ARG A 18 -6.26 17.54 -3.34
N ASP A 19 -6.07 16.24 -3.17
CA ASP A 19 -7.13 15.33 -2.73
C ASP A 19 -7.01 14.98 -1.22
N ALA A 20 -5.82 15.10 -0.61
CA ALA A 20 -5.58 14.73 0.79
C ALA A 20 -4.49 15.60 1.46
N PRO A 21 -4.75 16.91 1.66
CA PRO A 21 -3.74 17.87 2.14
C PRO A 21 -3.18 17.53 3.53
N GLU A 22 -3.95 16.86 4.38
CA GLU A 22 -3.51 16.39 5.70
C GLU A 22 -2.38 15.35 5.61
N LEU A 23 -2.46 14.44 4.63
CA LEU A 23 -1.43 13.43 4.39
C LEU A 23 -0.20 14.05 3.70
N TYR A 24 -0.40 15.04 2.85
CA TYR A 24 0.69 15.82 2.27
C TYR A 24 1.56 16.48 3.37
N GLN A 25 0.94 17.12 4.36
CA GLN A 25 1.65 17.72 5.49
C GLN A 25 2.51 16.70 6.26
N GLN A 26 2.01 15.47 6.45
CA GLN A 26 2.78 14.42 7.11
C GLN A 26 4.00 13.94 6.30
N VAL A 27 3.91 13.99 4.97
CA VAL A 27 5.05 13.71 4.08
C VAL A 27 6.09 14.83 4.13
N VAL A 28 5.64 16.10 4.13
CA VAL A 28 6.51 17.28 4.25
C VAL A 28 7.26 17.26 5.58
N GLN A 29 6.57 16.92 6.68
CA GLN A 29 7.15 16.75 8.02
C GLN A 29 8.05 15.51 8.15
N LYS A 30 8.28 14.74 7.08
CA LYS A 30 9.05 13.48 7.06
C LYS A 30 8.57 12.41 8.05
N LYS A 31 7.33 12.51 8.53
CA LYS A 31 6.69 11.48 9.38
C LYS A 31 6.34 10.23 8.58
N MET A 32 6.08 10.38 7.28
CA MET A 32 5.78 9.28 6.37
C MET A 32 6.34 9.50 4.96
N THR A 33 6.44 8.43 4.17
CA THR A 33 6.86 8.53 2.77
C THR A 33 5.68 8.90 1.86
N ALA A 34 5.96 9.54 0.72
CA ALA A 34 4.93 9.87 -0.27
C ALA A 34 4.15 8.62 -0.74
N HIS A 35 4.81 7.46 -0.81
CA HIS A 35 4.14 6.20 -1.14
C HIS A 35 3.16 5.76 -0.05
N ALA A 36 3.58 5.80 1.22
CA ALA A 36 2.73 5.43 2.34
C ALA A 36 1.50 6.36 2.44
N ALA A 37 1.71 7.67 2.26
CA ALA A 37 0.61 8.64 2.19
C ALA A 37 -0.36 8.35 1.05
N MET A 38 0.14 7.97 -0.13
CA MET A 38 -0.72 7.60 -1.27
C MET A 38 -1.55 6.33 -1.02
N VAL A 39 -0.98 5.35 -0.32
CA VAL A 39 -1.71 4.13 0.06
C VAL A 39 -2.77 4.46 1.11
N GLN A 40 -2.42 5.27 2.12
CA GLN A 40 -3.35 5.70 3.16
C GLN A 40 -4.49 6.57 2.61
N ALA A 41 -4.22 7.39 1.60
CA ALA A 41 -5.22 8.17 0.89
C ALA A 41 -6.09 7.34 -0.07
N GLY A 42 -5.84 6.02 -0.20
CA GLY A 42 -6.60 5.15 -1.10
C GLY A 42 -6.26 5.31 -2.59
N PHE A 43 -5.30 6.16 -2.97
CA PHE A 43 -4.89 6.31 -4.38
C PHE A 43 -4.17 5.09 -4.93
N ARG A 44 -3.66 4.23 -4.05
CA ARG A 44 -2.99 2.98 -4.42
C ARG A 44 -3.41 1.85 -3.49
N PRO A 45 -3.70 0.64 -4.02
CA PRO A 45 -3.94 -0.50 -3.18
C PRO A 45 -2.66 -0.88 -2.42
N PRO A 46 -2.77 -1.28 -1.14
CA PRO A 46 -1.64 -1.84 -0.42
C PRO A 46 -1.22 -3.15 -1.09
N THR A 47 0.07 -3.28 -1.37
CA THR A 47 0.66 -4.53 -1.86
C THR A 47 1.48 -5.15 -0.74
N PHE A 48 1.39 -6.47 -0.60
CA PHE A 48 2.20 -7.23 0.33
C PHE A 48 2.75 -8.46 -0.38
N THR A 49 3.96 -8.84 -0.02
CA THR A 49 4.61 -10.03 -0.55
C THR A 49 4.26 -11.21 0.34
N VAL A 50 3.82 -12.30 -0.27
CA VAL A 50 3.57 -13.57 0.41
C VAL A 50 4.63 -14.58 -0.07
N ARG A 51 5.23 -15.31 0.85
CA ARG A 51 6.10 -16.43 0.53
C ARG A 51 5.25 -17.64 0.15
N ALA A 52 5.43 -18.18 -1.05
CA ALA A 52 4.64 -19.29 -1.58
C ALA A 52 5.20 -20.68 -1.22
N ASP A 53 6.25 -20.73 -0.41
CA ASP A 53 6.96 -21.96 -0.04
C ASP A 53 6.12 -22.89 0.86
N SER A 54 5.08 -22.38 1.52
CA SER A 54 4.23 -23.18 2.39
C SER A 54 2.81 -22.60 2.46
N ALA A 55 1.81 -23.45 2.22
CA ALA A 55 0.40 -23.07 2.28
C ALA A 55 0.00 -22.47 3.63
N GLU A 56 0.60 -22.94 4.73
CA GLU A 56 0.40 -22.40 6.08
C GLU A 56 0.86 -20.95 6.21
N GLN A 57 2.06 -20.62 5.70
CA GLN A 57 2.59 -19.25 5.76
C GLN A 57 1.81 -18.30 4.86
N VAL A 58 1.32 -18.79 3.72
CA VAL A 58 0.37 -18.05 2.88
C VAL A 58 -0.90 -17.74 3.69
N ALA A 59 -1.52 -18.74 4.30
CA ALA A 59 -2.75 -18.57 5.07
C ALA A 59 -2.58 -17.63 6.27
N GLU A 60 -1.47 -17.73 7.01
CA GLU A 60 -1.16 -16.81 8.11
C GLU A 60 -0.98 -15.37 7.65
N THR A 61 -0.24 -15.17 6.56
CA THR A 61 -0.01 -13.82 6.01
C THR A 61 -1.32 -13.19 5.57
N LEU A 62 -2.18 -13.96 4.90
CA LEU A 62 -3.49 -13.52 4.46
C LEU A 62 -4.38 -13.17 5.67
N LYS A 63 -4.46 -14.03 6.69
CA LYS A 63 -5.23 -13.76 7.92
C LYS A 63 -4.79 -12.50 8.66
N ARG A 64 -3.49 -12.17 8.66
CA ARG A 64 -2.95 -10.99 9.36
C ARG A 64 -3.12 -9.69 8.57
N ARG A 65 -3.15 -9.75 7.25
CA ARG A 65 -3.09 -8.57 6.37
C ARG A 65 -4.43 -8.22 5.71
N LEU A 66 -5.35 -9.17 5.60
CA LEU A 66 -6.65 -8.99 4.96
C LEU A 66 -7.78 -9.03 5.99
N PRO A 67 -8.87 -8.30 5.77
CA PRO A 67 -10.08 -8.45 6.56
C PRO A 67 -10.71 -9.84 6.34
N PRO A 68 -11.43 -10.38 7.35
CA PRO A 68 -11.95 -11.75 7.31
C PRO A 68 -12.91 -12.01 6.15
N GLU A 69 -13.69 -11.00 5.75
CA GLU A 69 -14.57 -11.05 4.57
C GLU A 69 -13.79 -11.37 3.28
N MET A 70 -12.67 -10.68 3.06
CA MET A 70 -11.84 -10.84 1.88
C MET A 70 -11.10 -12.18 1.88
N VAL A 71 -10.78 -12.73 3.06
CA VAL A 71 -10.21 -14.09 3.19
C VAL A 71 -11.24 -15.15 2.79
N ALA A 72 -12.50 -14.99 3.16
CA ALA A 72 -13.57 -15.91 2.79
C ALA A 72 -13.84 -15.88 1.27
N GLU A 73 -13.88 -14.70 0.67
CA GLU A 73 -13.98 -14.55 -0.79
C GLU A 73 -12.79 -15.18 -1.52
N LEU A 74 -11.58 -15.01 -0.99
CA LEU A 74 -10.37 -15.60 -1.57
C LEU A 74 -10.40 -17.13 -1.50
N ALA A 75 -10.82 -17.70 -0.36
CA ALA A 75 -10.95 -19.15 -0.18
C ALA A 75 -11.95 -19.75 -1.18
N ALA A 76 -13.06 -19.05 -1.45
CA ALA A 76 -14.06 -19.49 -2.43
C ALA A 76 -13.56 -19.47 -3.88
N LYS A 77 -12.54 -18.67 -4.20
CA LYS A 77 -11.93 -18.59 -5.55
C LYS A 77 -10.76 -19.55 -5.75
N LEU A 78 -10.22 -20.12 -4.67
CA LEU A 78 -9.10 -21.05 -4.68
C LEU A 78 -9.54 -22.52 -4.67
N ALA A 79 -10.83 -22.79 -4.39
CA ALA A 79 -11.46 -24.11 -4.39
C ALA A 79 -12.06 -24.44 -5.76
#